data_AF-A0A0F9A2T1-F1
#
_entry.id   AF-A0A0F9A2T1-F1
#
_cell.length_a   1.000
_cell.length_b   1.000
_cell.length_c   1.000
_cell.angle_alpha   90.00
_cell.angle_beta   90.00
_cell.angle_gamma   90.00
#
_symmetry.space_group_name_H-M   'P 1'
#
loop_
_entity.id
_entity.type
_entity.pdbx_description
1 polymer ?
#
loop_
_entity_poly.entity_id
_entity_poly.type
_entity_poly.pdbx_seq_one_letter_code
_entity_poly.pdbx_strand_id
1 'polypeptide(L)'
;MRTMSDSKPNVVGVEILKQNGLDVDELIKQLVINSSVEFTAYYYFTLLRANCTGMEGEGIKGVIEDARMEDLSHFESCIERIYQLGGSLPKDPIDYIKMSGCEFLQLPDNPTDLKAILEKCLKA
;
A
#
# COMPACT_ATOMS: atom_id res chain seq x y z
N MET A 1 5.03 37.05 -7.24
CA MET A 1 5.57 35.68 -7.09
C MET A 1 5.98 35.53 -5.63
N ARG A 2 5.14 34.94 -4.78
CA ARG A 2 5.47 34.71 -3.36
C ARG A 2 6.37 33.48 -3.29
N THR A 3 7.61 33.65 -2.87
CA THR A 3 8.45 32.56 -2.37
C THR A 3 7.75 31.96 -1.17
N MET A 4 7.19 30.75 -1.31
CA MET A 4 6.77 29.97 -0.14
C MET A 4 8.04 29.71 0.67
N SER A 5 8.01 30.05 1.95
CA SER A 5 9.08 29.70 2.88
C SER A 5 9.15 28.17 2.99
N ASP A 6 10.31 27.59 2.66
CA ASP A 6 10.68 26.17 2.81
C ASP A 6 10.77 25.71 4.28
N SER A 7 10.04 26.34 5.20
CA SER A 7 9.99 25.87 6.58
C SER A 7 9.10 24.63 6.64
N LYS A 8 9.72 23.44 6.66
CA LYS A 8 9.01 22.20 7.04
C LYS A 8 8.23 22.47 8.33
N PRO A 9 6.93 22.09 8.39
CA PRO A 9 6.12 22.32 9.57
C PRO A 9 6.79 21.69 10.80
N ASN A 10 6.89 22.46 11.90
CA ASN A 10 7.41 21.96 13.16
C ASN A 10 6.31 21.16 13.86
N VAL A 11 6.39 19.83 13.78
CA VAL A 11 5.43 18.92 14.39
C VAL A 11 5.96 18.49 15.76
N VAL A 12 5.28 18.87 16.85
CA VAL A 12 5.68 18.54 18.23
C VAL A 12 5.93 17.04 18.42
N GLY A 13 5.11 16.19 17.78
CA GLY A 13 5.29 14.74 17.82
C GLY A 13 6.63 14.26 17.25
N VAL A 14 7.17 14.92 16.21
CA VAL A 14 8.47 14.59 15.62
C VAL A 14 9.60 14.86 16.61
N GLU A 15 9.53 15.97 17.35
CA GLU A 15 10.56 16.32 18.33
C GLU A 15 10.58 15.34 19.51
N ILE A 16 9.42 14.88 19.96
CA ILE A 16 9.32 13.83 20.99
C ILE A 16 9.99 12.53 20.49
N LEU A 17 9.72 12.11 19.25
CA LEU A 17 10.31 10.90 18.68
C LEU A 17 11.85 11.00 18.60
N LYS A 18 12.37 12.13 18.13
CA LYS A 18 13.83 12.39 18.07
C LYS A 18 14.47 12.41 19.46
N GLN A 19 13.82 13.03 20.45
CA GLN A 19 14.30 13.04 21.84
C GLN A 19 14.39 11.63 22.43
N ASN A 20 13.53 10.71 21.98
CA ASN A 20 13.57 9.30 22.35
C ASN A 20 14.53 8.46 21.48
N GLY A 21 15.34 9.09 20.62
CA GLY A 21 16.38 8.43 19.82
C GLY A 21 15.89 7.78 18.53
N LEU A 22 14.65 8.05 18.10
CA LEU A 22 14.13 7.51 16.83
C LEU A 22 14.65 8.32 15.63
N ASP A 23 15.10 7.61 14.60
CA ASP A 23 15.35 8.20 13.28
C ASP A 23 14.02 8.36 12.53
N VAL A 24 13.51 9.60 12.53
CA VAL A 24 12.24 9.93 11.89
C VAL A 24 12.34 9.90 10.36
N ASP A 25 13.49 10.24 9.79
CA ASP A 25 13.66 10.25 8.33
C ASP A 25 13.70 8.80 7.80
N GLU A 26 14.38 7.89 8.50
CA GLU A 26 14.34 6.47 8.17
C GLU A 26 12.94 5.88 8.39
N LEU A 27 12.24 6.26 9.48
CA LEU A 27 10.85 5.84 9.67
C LEU A 27 9.94 6.25 8.50
N ILE A 28 10.01 7.52 8.08
CA ILE A 28 9.23 8.02 6.93
C ILE A 28 9.56 7.21 5.68
N LYS A 29 10.85 6.95 5.42
CA LYS A 29 11.27 6.15 4.26
C LYS A 29 10.67 4.74 4.29
N GLN A 30 10.70 4.07 5.44
CA GLN A 30 10.09 2.74 5.59
C GLN A 30 8.57 2.79 5.41
N LEU A 31 7.89 3.79 5.97
CA LEU A 31 6.45 3.97 5.77
C LEU A 31 6.08 4.21 4.31
N VAL A 32 6.87 4.99 3.57
CA VAL A 32 6.64 5.21 2.13
C VAL A 32 6.79 3.91 1.35
N ILE A 33 7.83 3.11 1.63
CA ILE A 33 8.00 1.79 1.01
C ILE A 33 6.81 0.88 1.36
N ASN A 34 6.44 0.78 2.64
CA ASN A 34 5.32 -0.06 3.06
C ASN A 34 4.02 0.37 2.40
N SER A 35 3.72 1.67 2.36
CA SER A 35 2.52 2.17 1.66
C SER A 35 2.47 1.74 0.19
N SER A 36 3.63 1.68 -0.49
CA SER A 36 3.70 1.19 -1.87
C SER A 36 3.38 -0.29 -1.97
N VAL A 37 3.90 -1.11 -1.05
CA VAL A 37 3.58 -2.55 -0.96
C VAL A 37 2.07 -2.75 -0.76
N GLU A 38 1.49 -2.12 0.25
CA GLU A 38 0.06 -2.27 0.60
C GLU A 38 -0.86 -1.78 -0.53
N PHE A 39 -0.57 -0.63 -1.14
CA PHE A 39 -1.36 -0.13 -2.28
C PHE A 39 -1.32 -1.10 -3.47
N THR A 40 -0.14 -1.66 -3.70
CA THR A 40 0.10 -2.56 -4.81
C THR A 40 -0.60 -3.91 -4.60
N ALA A 41 -0.60 -4.43 -3.36
CA ALA A 41 -1.39 -5.59 -2.95
C ALA A 41 -2.91 -5.33 -3.06
N TYR A 42 -3.39 -4.20 -2.56
CA TYR A 42 -4.77 -3.74 -2.72
C TYR A 42 -5.23 -3.75 -4.19
N TYR A 43 -4.42 -3.20 -5.09
CA TYR A 43 -4.71 -3.18 -6.51
C TYR A 43 -4.72 -4.60 -7.09
N TYR A 44 -3.80 -5.44 -6.68
CA TYR A 44 -3.72 -6.82 -7.13
C TYR A 44 -4.93 -7.66 -6.70
N PHE A 45 -5.35 -7.59 -5.44
CA PHE A 45 -6.57 -8.25 -4.97
C PHE A 45 -7.82 -7.69 -5.67
N THR A 46 -7.84 -6.40 -6.03
CA THR A 46 -8.90 -5.83 -6.87
C THR A 46 -9.01 -6.57 -8.21
N LEU A 47 -7.89 -6.87 -8.86
CA LEU A 47 -7.85 -7.63 -10.11
C LEU A 47 -8.30 -9.08 -9.91
N LEU A 48 -7.78 -9.77 -8.89
CA LEU A 48 -8.16 -11.17 -8.60
C LEU A 48 -9.67 -11.28 -8.34
N ARG A 49 -10.20 -10.42 -7.47
CA ARG A 49 -11.63 -10.37 -7.12
C ARG A 49 -12.53 -10.14 -8.33
N ALA A 50 -12.12 -9.27 -9.25
CA ALA A 50 -12.90 -8.95 -10.44
C ALA A 50 -13.07 -10.18 -11.37
N ASN A 51 -12.15 -11.13 -11.32
CA ASN A 51 -12.18 -12.33 -12.16
C ASN A 51 -12.77 -13.57 -11.45
N CYS A 52 -13.03 -13.51 -10.14
CA CYS A 52 -13.85 -14.50 -9.47
C CYS A 52 -15.28 -14.43 -10.02
N THR A 53 -15.69 -15.39 -10.84
CA THR A 53 -17.02 -15.40 -11.49
C THR A 53 -17.69 -16.75 -11.32
N GLY A 54 -19.00 -16.82 -11.57
CA GLY A 54 -19.80 -18.02 -11.35
C GLY A 54 -20.16 -18.24 -9.87
N MET A 55 -20.97 -19.27 -9.62
CA MET A 55 -21.54 -19.53 -8.29
C MET A 55 -20.46 -19.74 -7.21
N GLU A 56 -19.40 -20.48 -7.53
CA GLU A 56 -18.27 -20.72 -6.62
C GLU A 56 -17.43 -19.45 -6.42
N GLY A 57 -17.25 -18.65 -7.48
CA GLY A 57 -16.49 -17.42 -7.44
C GLY A 57 -17.09 -16.36 -6.51
N GLU A 58 -18.41 -16.24 -6.45
CA GLU A 58 -19.08 -15.30 -5.52
C GLU A 58 -18.78 -15.61 -4.04
N GLY A 59 -18.62 -16.88 -3.68
CA GLY A 59 -18.20 -17.26 -2.32
C GLY A 59 -16.77 -16.82 -2.01
N ILE A 60 -15.86 -16.98 -2.97
CA ILE A 60 -14.44 -16.60 -2.83
C ILE A 60 -14.27 -15.08 -2.79
N LYS A 61 -15.13 -14.31 -3.49
CA LYS A 61 -15.06 -12.84 -3.50
C LYS A 61 -15.10 -12.23 -2.11
N GLY A 62 -15.86 -12.80 -1.17
CA GLY A 62 -15.91 -12.28 0.20
C GLY A 62 -14.54 -12.31 0.86
N VAL A 63 -13.84 -13.44 0.78
CA VAL A 63 -12.51 -13.62 1.37
C VAL A 63 -11.48 -12.69 0.72
N ILE A 64 -11.52 -12.56 -0.61
CA ILE A 64 -10.61 -11.66 -1.33
C ILE A 64 -10.93 -10.20 -1.03
N GLU A 65 -12.21 -9.85 -0.86
CA GLU A 65 -12.64 -8.51 -0.48
C GLU A 65 -12.13 -8.14 0.91
N ASP A 66 -12.18 -9.05 1.88
CA ASP A 66 -11.66 -8.79 3.23
C ASP A 66 -10.16 -8.51 3.19
N ALA A 67 -9.36 -9.34 2.50
CA ALA A 67 -7.93 -9.11 2.31
C ALA A 67 -7.66 -7.77 1.61
N ARG A 68 -8.40 -7.48 0.53
CA ARG A 68 -8.31 -6.20 -0.20
C ARG A 68 -8.56 -5.02 0.73
N MET A 69 -9.57 -5.08 1.59
CA MET A 69 -9.90 -3.99 2.49
C MET A 69 -8.89 -3.83 3.64
N GLU A 70 -8.23 -4.92 4.05
CA GLU A 70 -7.12 -4.90 5.00
C GLU A 70 -5.92 -4.15 4.42
N ASP A 71 -5.49 -4.48 3.19
CA ASP A 71 -4.39 -3.76 2.51
C ASP A 71 -4.72 -2.27 2.29
N LEU A 72 -5.98 -1.94 1.98
CA LEU A 72 -6.41 -0.54 1.88
C LEU A 72 -6.25 0.19 3.22
N SER A 73 -6.69 -0.42 4.31
CA SER A 73 -6.58 0.13 5.65
C SER A 73 -5.11 0.35 6.05
N HIS A 74 -4.23 -0.59 5.74
CA HIS A 74 -2.79 -0.45 5.99
C HIS A 74 -2.16 0.68 5.15
N PHE A 75 -2.51 0.75 3.86
CA PHE A 75 -2.09 1.82 2.97
C PHE A 75 -2.51 3.20 3.51
N GLU A 76 -3.78 3.37 3.87
CA GLU A 76 -4.31 4.63 4.40
C GLU A 76 -3.64 5.01 5.73
N SER A 77 -3.41 4.03 6.62
CA SER A 77 -2.71 4.23 7.89
C SER A 77 -1.27 4.69 7.67
N CYS A 78 -0.56 4.13 6.68
CA CYS A 78 0.78 4.56 6.31
C CYS A 78 0.76 6.00 5.79
N ILE A 79 -0.16 6.33 4.88
CA ILE A 79 -0.31 7.70 4.35
C ILE A 79 -0.52 8.69 5.48
N GLU A 80 -1.48 8.43 6.36
CA GLU A 80 -1.78 9.32 7.47
C GLU A 80 -0.50 9.58 8.27
N ARG A 81 0.24 8.52 8.61
CA ARG A 81 1.46 8.64 9.41
C ARG A 81 2.59 9.37 8.68
N ILE A 82 2.78 9.14 7.39
CA ILE A 82 3.80 9.81 6.57
C ILE A 82 3.58 11.33 6.61
N TYR A 83 2.35 11.78 6.35
CA TYR A 83 2.04 13.20 6.31
C TYR A 83 2.02 13.84 7.71
N GLN A 84 1.60 13.11 8.74
CA GLN A 84 1.74 13.55 10.14
C GLN A 84 3.21 13.81 10.53
N LEU A 85 4.15 13.02 10.02
CA LEU A 85 5.58 13.18 10.29
C LEU A 85 6.27 14.19 9.34
N GLY A 86 5.53 14.81 8.43
CA GLY A 86 6.06 15.79 7.47
C GLY A 86 6.75 15.17 6.24
N GLY A 87 6.51 13.88 5.99
CA GLY A 87 6.90 13.20 4.76
C GLY A 87 5.91 13.45 3.61
N SER A 88 6.17 12.79 2.48
CA SER A 88 5.30 12.81 1.29
C SER A 88 5.51 11.56 0.45
N LEU A 89 4.50 11.16 -0.30
CA LEU A 89 4.65 10.13 -1.32
C LEU A 89 5.38 10.66 -2.58
N PRO A 90 6.01 9.78 -3.38
CA PRO A 90 6.48 10.12 -4.72
C PRO A 90 5.35 10.66 -5.59
N LYS A 91 5.65 11.66 -6.43
CA LYS A 91 4.66 12.27 -7.33
C LYS A 91 4.42 11.44 -8.59
N ASP A 92 5.46 10.74 -9.04
CA ASP A 92 5.35 9.84 -10.18
C ASP A 92 4.81 8.48 -9.69
N PRO A 93 3.65 8.03 -10.19
CA PRO A 93 3.06 6.78 -9.75
C PRO A 93 3.87 5.54 -10.16
N ILE A 94 4.64 5.60 -11.25
CA ILE A 94 5.50 4.50 -11.68
C ILE A 94 6.65 4.35 -10.69
N ASP A 95 7.28 5.46 -10.32
CA ASP A 95 8.34 5.43 -9.31
C ASP A 95 7.80 4.93 -7.98
N TYR A 96 6.61 5.37 -7.57
CA TYR A 96 5.95 4.90 -6.36
C TYR A 96 5.71 3.39 -6.37
N ILE A 97 5.05 2.85 -7.40
CA ILE A 97 4.70 1.42 -7.48
C ILE A 97 5.96 0.54 -7.55
N LYS A 98 7.03 0.99 -8.23
CA LYS A 98 8.31 0.27 -8.27
C LYS A 98 8.95 0.08 -6.89
N MET A 99 8.64 0.95 -5.91
CA MET A 99 9.17 0.82 -4.55
C MET A 99 8.66 -0.43 -3.83
N SER A 100 7.49 -0.98 -4.22
CA SER A 100 6.94 -2.20 -3.63
C SER A 100 7.86 -3.40 -3.78
N GLY A 101 8.69 -3.44 -4.85
CA GLY A 101 9.49 -4.61 -5.20
C GLY A 101 8.67 -5.84 -5.56
N CYS A 102 7.35 -5.72 -5.71
CA CYS A 102 6.47 -6.84 -5.97
C CYS A 102 6.58 -7.32 -7.42
N GLU A 103 7.18 -8.50 -7.62
CA GLU A 103 7.24 -9.18 -8.92
C GLU A 103 5.99 -10.04 -9.21
N PHE A 104 5.15 -10.29 -8.20
CA PHE A 104 4.19 -11.41 -8.19
C PHE A 104 2.74 -11.08 -8.60
N LEU A 105 2.46 -9.85 -9.02
CA LEU A 105 1.11 -9.31 -9.15
C LEU A 105 0.46 -9.57 -10.52
N GLN A 106 0.80 -10.71 -11.11
CA GLN A 106 0.22 -11.13 -12.38
C GLN A 106 -0.98 -12.04 -12.11
N LEU A 107 -2.08 -11.80 -12.81
CA LEU A 107 -3.20 -12.74 -12.86
C LEU A 107 -2.71 -14.13 -13.30
N PRO A 108 -3.41 -15.20 -12.92
CA PRO A 108 -3.17 -16.51 -13.51
C PRO A 108 -3.44 -16.48 -15.02
N ASP A 109 -2.76 -17.35 -15.78
CA ASP A 109 -2.90 -17.45 -17.25
C ASP A 109 -4.37 -17.59 -17.68
N ASN A 110 -5.14 -18.39 -16.93
CA ASN A 110 -6.59 -18.38 -16.99
C ASN A 110 -7.13 -17.52 -15.84
N PRO A 111 -7.61 -16.29 -16.10
CA PRO A 111 -7.97 -15.35 -15.05
C PRO A 111 -9.19 -15.79 -14.23
N THR A 112 -10.03 -16.71 -14.74
CA THR A 112 -11.22 -17.22 -14.03
C THR A 112 -10.98 -18.57 -13.36
N ASP A 113 -9.76 -19.11 -13.38
CA ASP A 113 -9.41 -20.33 -12.64
C ASP A 113 -9.34 -20.00 -11.14
N LEU A 114 -10.41 -20.36 -10.42
CA LEU A 114 -10.56 -20.06 -8.99
C LEU A 114 -9.45 -20.68 -8.13
N LYS A 115 -8.94 -21.86 -8.50
CA LYS A 115 -7.85 -22.49 -7.75
C LYS A 115 -6.55 -21.71 -7.96
N ALA A 116 -6.26 -21.34 -9.20
CA ALA A 116 -5.09 -20.53 -9.50
C ALA A 116 -5.16 -19.13 -8.85
N ILE A 117 -6.35 -18.52 -8.78
CA ILE A 117 -6.58 -17.28 -8.03
C ILE A 117 -6.27 -17.47 -6.55
N LEU A 118 -6.77 -18.53 -5.91
CA LEU A 118 -6.49 -18.79 -4.49
C LEU A 118 -4.99 -19.04 -4.23
N GLU A 119 -4.31 -19.77 -5.12
CA GLU A 119 -2.86 -19.97 -5.03
C GLU A 119 -2.08 -18.65 -5.16
N LYS A 120 -2.60 -17.70 -5.93
CA LYS A 120 -2.06 -16.34 -6.03
C LYS A 120 -2.29 -15.53 -4.75
N CYS A 121 -3.46 -15.64 -4.12
CA CYS A 121 -3.75 -14.97 -2.84
C CYS A 121 -2.80 -15.41 -1.72
N LEU A 122 -2.35 -16.67 -1.71
CA LEU A 122 -1.42 -17.20 -0.69
C LEU A 122 0.03 -16.72 -0.84
N LYS A 123 0.37 -16.08 -1.97
CA LYS A 123 1.71 -15.58 -2.28
C LYS A 123 1.80 -14.06 -2.24
N ALA A 124 0.66 -13.40 -2.08
CA ALA A 124 0.55 -11.96 -1.94
C ALA A 124 1.07 -11.52 -0.56
#